data_AF-A0A975R2M1-F1
#
_entry.id   AF-A0A975R2M1-F1
#
_cell.length_a   1.000
_cell.length_b   1.000
_cell.length_c   1.000
_cell.angle_alpha   90.00
_cell.angle_beta   90.00
_cell.angle_gamma   90.00
#
_symmetry.space_group_name_H-M   'P 1'
#
loop_
_entity.id
_entity.type
_entity.pdbx_description
1 polymer ?
#
loop_
_entity_poly.entity_id
_entity_poly.type
_entity_poly.pdbx_seq_one_letter_code
_entity_poly.pdbx_strand_id
1 'polypeptide(L)'
;MLLTGCSYIYDITAELRGGELVFTSGKDWFRERCVREIAVIAADRRDRAEAAPGDDASRGGFGMYWRDVVGYHCANRFPIGYGQRLAGEALPEGQATGTVSAKPLKIGVVYDVQTVSGATGYGSGRFVIRADGTVQNFGTSKRD
;
A
#
# COMPACT_ATOMS: atom_id res chain seq x y z
N MET A 1 -24.93 5.03 -24.71
CA MET A 1 -23.88 4.22 -24.05
C MET A 1 -23.67 4.78 -22.66
N LEU A 2 -24.17 4.10 -21.63
CA LEU A 2 -23.94 4.47 -20.23
C LEU A 2 -22.64 3.79 -19.78
N LEU A 3 -21.52 4.53 -19.78
CA LEU A 3 -20.27 4.09 -19.16
C LEU A 3 -20.36 4.30 -17.65
N THR A 4 -21.16 3.47 -16.96
CA THR A 4 -21.12 3.39 -15.49
C THR A 4 -19.94 2.51 -15.11
N GLY A 5 -18.74 3.09 -15.12
CA GLY A 5 -17.57 2.46 -14.52
C GLY A 5 -17.76 2.44 -13.01
N CYS A 6 -18.18 1.31 -12.44
CA CYS A 6 -18.23 1.17 -10.99
C CYS A 6 -16.79 1.18 -10.45
N SER A 7 -16.40 2.27 -9.82
CA SER A 7 -15.25 2.29 -8.91
C SER A 7 -15.67 1.69 -7.58
N TYR A 8 -14.74 0.99 -6.93
CA TYR A 8 -15.01 0.34 -5.65
C TYR A 8 -13.95 0.73 -4.64
N ILE A 9 -14.39 1.15 -3.46
CA ILE A 9 -13.52 1.44 -2.33
C ILE A 9 -13.62 0.27 -1.35
N TYR A 10 -12.48 -0.14 -0.80
CA TYR A 10 -12.40 -1.19 0.19
C TYR A 10 -11.39 -0.89 1.27
N ASP A 11 -11.62 -1.49 2.45
CA ASP A 11 -10.76 -1.30 3.60
C ASP A 11 -9.59 -2.30 3.54
N ILE A 12 -8.40 -1.81 3.87
CA ILE A 12 -7.21 -2.59 4.11
C ILE A 12 -6.96 -2.66 5.61
N THR A 13 -6.66 -3.86 6.09
CA THR A 13 -6.19 -4.11 7.45
C THR A 13 -4.75 -4.57 7.41
N ALA A 14 -3.96 -4.09 8.37
CA ALA A 14 -2.61 -4.56 8.63
C ALA A 14 -2.64 -5.57 9.78
N GLU A 15 -1.96 -6.71 9.60
CA GLU A 15 -1.91 -7.81 10.56
C GLU A 15 -0.48 -8.33 10.67
N LEU A 16 -0.09 -8.85 11.84
CA LEU A 16 1.13 -9.64 11.96
C LEU A 16 0.81 -11.12 11.73
N ARG A 17 1.48 -11.77 10.77
CA ARG A 17 1.40 -13.20 10.51
C ARG A 17 2.80 -13.79 10.50
N GLY A 18 3.10 -14.69 11.45
CA GLY A 18 4.44 -15.28 11.57
C GLY A 18 5.55 -14.27 11.82
N GLY A 19 5.23 -13.10 12.42
CA GLY A 19 6.19 -12.01 12.63
C GLY A 19 6.32 -11.04 11.45
N GLU A 20 5.66 -11.31 10.32
CA GLU A 20 5.65 -10.43 9.16
C GLU A 20 4.41 -9.55 9.14
N LEU A 21 4.58 -8.27 8.85
CA LEU A 21 3.45 -7.37 8.62
C LEU A 21 2.85 -7.66 7.24
N VAL A 22 1.57 -8.01 7.21
CA VAL A 22 0.82 -8.25 5.97
C VAL A 22 -0.39 -7.34 5.88
N PHE A 23 -0.77 -7.01 4.65
CA PHE A 23 -1.97 -6.27 4.33
C PHE A 23 -3.03 -7.23 3.80
N THR A 24 -4.25 -7.12 4.31
CA THR A 24 -5.41 -7.92 3.94
C THR A 24 -6.56 -7.00 3.53
N SER A 25 -7.38 -7.43 2.57
CA SER A 25 -8.65 -6.75 2.28
C SER A 25 -9.74 -7.26 3.21
N GLY A 26 -10.49 -6.36 3.85
CA GLY A 26 -11.63 -6.73 4.70
C GLY A 26 -12.84 -7.36 3.98
N LYS A 27 -12.77 -7.51 2.65
CA LYS A 27 -13.84 -8.08 1.82
C LYS A 27 -13.33 -9.27 1.01
N ASP A 28 -13.97 -10.42 1.15
CA ASP A 28 -13.52 -11.68 0.55
C ASP A 28 -13.49 -11.67 -0.98
N TRP A 29 -14.40 -10.94 -1.62
CA TRP A 29 -14.45 -10.81 -3.08
C TRP A 29 -13.30 -9.97 -3.67
N PHE A 30 -12.51 -9.29 -2.85
CA PHE A 30 -11.26 -8.65 -3.28
C PHE A 30 -10.06 -9.58 -3.24
N ARG A 31 -10.13 -10.73 -2.56
CA ARG A 31 -9.00 -11.67 -2.46
C ARG A 31 -8.53 -12.18 -3.81
N GLU A 32 -9.42 -12.27 -4.79
CA GLU A 32 -9.10 -12.73 -6.15
C GLU A 32 -8.72 -11.60 -7.11
N ARG A 33 -8.91 -10.34 -6.71
CA ARG A 33 -8.58 -9.17 -7.53
C ARG A 33 -7.09 -8.92 -7.48
N CYS A 34 -6.51 -8.65 -8.64
CA CYS A 34 -5.09 -8.39 -8.69
C CYS A 34 -4.73 -7.01 -8.11
N VAL A 35 -3.85 -6.97 -7.12
CA VAL A 35 -3.22 -5.75 -6.60
C VAL A 35 -2.08 -5.34 -7.54
N ARG A 36 -2.20 -4.18 -8.17
CA ARG A 36 -1.19 -3.64 -9.09
C ARG A 36 -0.39 -2.49 -8.53
N GLU A 37 -0.85 -1.89 -7.44
CA GLU A 37 -0.13 -0.85 -6.72
C GLU A 37 -0.35 -1.03 -5.23
N ILE A 38 0.71 -0.81 -4.46
CA ILE A 38 0.65 -0.66 -3.01
C ILE A 38 1.60 0.45 -2.57
N ALA A 39 1.16 1.27 -1.62
CA ALA A 39 1.97 2.31 -1.01
C ALA A 39 1.71 2.36 0.50
N VAL A 40 2.77 2.56 1.28
CA VAL A 40 2.74 2.79 2.72
C VAL A 40 3.42 4.12 3.01
N ILE A 41 2.72 5.00 3.71
CA ILE A 41 3.09 6.40 3.91
C ILE A 41 2.88 6.74 5.38
N ALA A 42 3.81 7.42 6.03
CA ALA A 42 3.57 7.97 7.35
C ALA A 42 2.49 9.06 7.29
N ALA A 43 1.50 8.97 8.16
CA ALA A 43 0.41 9.94 8.21
C ALA A 43 0.90 11.35 8.58
N ASP A 44 1.93 11.43 9.44
CA ASP A 44 2.66 12.66 9.73
C ASP A 44 3.91 12.78 8.84
N ARG A 45 4.02 13.89 8.11
CA ARG A 45 5.17 14.17 7.23
C ARG A 45 6.48 14.36 7.99
N ARG A 46 6.42 14.67 9.29
CA ARG A 46 7.61 14.76 10.16
C ARG A 46 8.28 13.40 10.35
N ASP A 47 7.51 12.31 10.25
CA ASP A 47 7.99 10.94 10.42
C ASP A 47 8.51 10.32 9.12
N ARG A 48 8.86 11.13 8.11
CA ARG A 48 9.37 10.64 6.82
C ARG A 48 10.58 9.71 6.95
N ALA A 49 10.60 8.69 6.10
CA ALA A 49 11.79 7.88 5.90
C ALA A 49 12.75 8.56 4.92
N GLU A 50 14.04 8.27 5.07
CA GLU A 50 15.06 8.70 4.12
C GLU A 50 14.97 7.89 2.83
N ALA A 51 15.13 8.55 1.69
CA ALA A 51 15.21 7.87 0.40
C ALA A 51 16.51 7.05 0.31
N ALA A 52 16.41 5.80 -0.13
CA ALA A 52 17.59 5.00 -0.46
C ALA A 52 17.99 5.20 -1.93
N PRO A 53 19.23 4.81 -2.31
CA PRO A 53 19.63 4.78 -3.70
C PRO A 53 18.65 3.99 -4.57
N GLY A 54 18.20 4.59 -5.68
CA GLY A 54 17.24 4.00 -6.60
C GLY A 54 15.77 4.22 -6.24
N ASP A 55 15.46 4.80 -5.08
CA ASP A 55 14.11 5.26 -4.80
C ASP A 55 13.78 6.50 -5.64
N ASP A 56 12.51 6.63 -6.00
CA ASP A 56 11.99 7.88 -6.57
C ASP A 56 12.10 9.01 -5.54
N ALA A 57 13.16 9.81 -5.68
CA ALA A 57 13.47 10.93 -4.77
C ALA A 57 12.36 11.98 -4.73
N SER A 58 11.55 12.10 -5.80
CA SER A 58 10.38 13.00 -5.81
C SER A 58 9.30 12.55 -4.81
N ARG A 59 9.31 11.28 -4.39
CA ARG A 59 8.32 10.68 -3.49
C ARG A 59 8.80 10.51 -2.05
N GLY A 60 10.11 10.38 -1.82
CA GLY A 60 10.69 10.30 -0.47
C GLY A 60 10.34 11.52 0.41
N GLY A 61 10.20 12.70 -0.19
CA GLY A 61 9.80 13.93 0.50
C GLY A 61 8.39 13.91 1.12
N PHE A 62 7.52 12.97 0.72
CA PHE A 62 6.13 12.87 1.18
C PHE A 62 5.93 11.92 2.36
N GLY A 63 7.00 11.36 2.92
CA GLY A 63 6.91 10.39 4.03
C GLY A 63 6.55 8.99 3.57
N MET A 64 6.88 8.64 2.33
CA MET A 64 6.69 7.29 1.77
C MET A 64 7.70 6.31 2.37
N TYR A 65 7.19 5.23 2.94
CA TYR A 65 8.00 4.14 3.53
C TYR A 65 8.15 2.97 2.58
N TRP A 66 7.19 2.76 1.71
CA TRP A 66 7.24 1.70 0.71
C TRP A 66 6.27 2.02 -0.41
N ARG A 67 6.67 1.72 -1.65
CA ARG A 67 5.78 1.72 -2.80
C ARG A 67 6.24 0.75 -3.83
N ASP A 68 5.31 -0.04 -4.33
CA ASP A 68 5.53 -0.89 -5.49
C ASP A 68 4.35 -0.81 -6.46
N VAL A 69 4.65 -0.95 -7.75
CA VAL A 69 3.68 -0.78 -8.82
C VAL A 69 4.04 -1.63 -10.04
N VAL A 70 3.02 -2.27 -10.62
CA VAL A 70 3.11 -3.08 -11.84
C VAL A 70 1.96 -2.73 -12.79
N GLY A 71 2.05 -3.24 -14.02
CA GLY A 71 1.03 -3.13 -15.05
C GLY A 71 -0.29 -3.82 -14.69
N TYR A 72 -1.29 -3.67 -15.57
CA TYR A 72 -2.63 -4.24 -15.38
C TYR A 72 -2.64 -5.77 -15.39
N HIS A 73 -1.68 -6.40 -16.07
CA HIS A 73 -1.48 -7.83 -16.05
C HIS A 73 -0.61 -8.20 -14.85
N CYS A 74 -1.26 -8.49 -13.72
CA CYS A 74 -0.58 -8.84 -12.49
C CYS A 74 -1.20 -10.08 -11.85
N ALA A 75 -0.45 -10.74 -10.96
CA ALA A 75 -0.87 -11.96 -10.27
C ALA A 75 -1.01 -11.78 -8.74
N ASN A 76 -0.78 -10.57 -8.23
CA ASN A 76 -0.72 -10.31 -6.79
C ASN A 76 -2.09 -10.34 -6.15
N ARG A 77 -2.23 -11.07 -5.07
CA ARG A 77 -3.48 -11.20 -4.32
C ARG A 77 -3.20 -10.99 -2.84
N PHE A 78 -4.19 -10.51 -2.10
CA PHE A 78 -4.08 -10.46 -0.64
C PHE A 78 -3.94 -11.89 -0.06
N PRO A 79 -3.18 -12.06 1.02
CA PRO A 79 -2.40 -11.05 1.75
C PRO A 79 -1.15 -10.60 0.99
N ILE A 80 -0.77 -9.34 1.12
CA ILE A 80 0.49 -8.78 0.59
C ILE A 80 1.42 -8.44 1.76
N GLY A 81 2.62 -9.00 1.78
CA GLY A 81 3.63 -8.69 2.80
C GLY A 81 4.20 -7.28 2.64
N TYR A 82 4.52 -6.62 3.75
CA TYR A 82 5.22 -5.33 3.72
C TYR A 82 6.59 -5.47 3.07
N GLY A 83 6.83 -4.72 1.99
CA GLY A 83 8.07 -4.80 1.20
C GLY A 83 8.12 -5.95 0.19
N GLN A 84 7.07 -6.77 0.09
CA GLN A 84 6.98 -7.79 -0.94
C GLN A 84 6.95 -7.15 -2.33
N ARG A 85 7.80 -7.61 -3.25
CA ARG A 85 7.70 -7.15 -4.64
C ARG A 85 6.43 -7.67 -5.32
N LEU A 86 5.73 -6.78 -6.01
CA LEU A 86 4.59 -7.13 -6.85
C LEU A 86 5.09 -7.85 -8.11
N ALA A 87 4.47 -8.99 -8.42
CA ALA A 87 4.68 -9.74 -9.64
C ALA A 87 3.78 -9.19 -10.76
N GLY A 88 4.40 -8.80 -11.87
CA GLY A 88 3.72 -8.28 -13.05
C GLY A 88 4.71 -7.59 -13.98
N GLU A 89 4.22 -7.21 -15.14
CA GLU A 89 5.01 -6.41 -16.09
C GLU A 89 5.27 -5.01 -15.52
N ALA A 90 6.42 -4.44 -15.83
CA ALA A 90 6.68 -3.04 -15.52
C ALA A 90 5.67 -2.15 -16.26
N LEU A 91 5.33 -1.00 -15.67
CA LEU A 91 4.55 0.00 -16.37
C LEU A 91 5.35 0.54 -17.58
N PRO A 92 4.67 0.87 -18.70
CA PRO A 92 5.31 1.52 -19.83
C PRO A 92 6.06 2.79 -19.40
N GLU A 93 7.16 3.08 -20.12
CA GLU A 93 7.92 4.31 -19.94
C GLU A 93 6.98 5.54 -20.05
N GLY A 94 7.05 6.46 -19.09
CA GLY A 94 6.13 7.60 -18.97
C GLY A 94 4.85 7.35 -18.15
N GLN A 95 4.50 6.10 -17.84
CA GLN A 95 3.47 5.74 -16.84
C GLN A 95 4.07 5.19 -15.55
N ALA A 96 5.34 4.79 -15.58
CA ALA A 96 6.11 4.36 -14.42
C ALA A 96 6.24 5.49 -13.39
N THR A 97 5.24 5.63 -12.54
CA THR A 97 5.35 6.31 -11.26
C THR A 97 6.36 5.53 -10.41
N GLY A 98 7.46 6.11 -9.95
CA GLY A 98 8.60 5.33 -9.43
C GLY A 98 8.34 4.54 -8.14
N THR A 99 9.16 3.52 -7.91
CA THR A 99 9.09 2.64 -6.72
C THR A 99 9.86 3.22 -5.54
N VAL A 100 9.50 2.82 -4.33
CA VAL A 100 10.23 3.14 -3.10
C VAL A 100 10.47 1.83 -2.35
N SER A 101 11.74 1.46 -2.17
CA SER A 101 12.12 0.27 -1.43
C SER A 101 11.63 0.37 0.02
N ALA A 102 11.11 -0.73 0.57
CA ALA A 102 10.56 -0.73 1.91
C ALA A 102 11.58 -0.28 2.96
N LYS A 103 11.15 0.64 3.83
CA LYS A 103 11.92 1.17 4.95
C LYS A 103 11.48 0.52 6.26
N PRO A 104 12.34 0.41 7.27
CA PRO A 104 11.92 -0.05 8.59
C PRO A 104 10.78 0.84 9.12
N LEU A 105 9.66 0.22 9.48
CA LEU A 105 8.56 0.92 10.14
C LEU A 105 8.95 1.22 11.59
N LYS A 106 8.44 2.33 12.11
CA LYS A 106 8.71 2.83 13.47
C LYS A 106 7.52 2.53 14.38
N ILE A 107 7.81 2.10 15.60
CA ILE A 107 6.81 1.95 16.65
C ILE A 107 6.20 3.32 16.97
N GLY A 108 4.88 3.36 17.16
CA GLY A 108 4.13 4.56 17.52
C GLY A 108 3.84 5.51 16.36
N VAL A 109 4.41 5.29 15.17
CA VAL A 109 4.10 6.08 13.98
C VAL A 109 2.86 5.51 13.29
N VAL A 110 1.94 6.39 12.94
CA VAL A 110 0.72 6.04 12.19
C VAL A 110 1.03 6.03 10.70
N TYR A 111 0.63 4.95 10.04
CA TYR A 111 0.84 4.74 8.62
C TYR A 111 -0.50 4.61 7.88
N ASP A 112 -0.57 5.23 6.71
CA ASP A 112 -1.59 4.98 5.71
C ASP A 112 -1.08 3.95 4.70
N VAL A 113 -1.88 2.92 4.44
CA VAL A 113 -1.68 1.98 3.34
C VAL A 113 -2.71 2.26 2.26
N GLN A 114 -2.28 2.28 1.01
CA GLN A 114 -3.13 2.47 -0.16
C GLN A 114 -2.83 1.37 -1.18
N THR A 115 -3.86 0.88 -1.87
CA THR A 115 -3.71 -0.11 -2.93
C THR A 115 -4.58 0.23 -4.13
N VAL A 116 -4.15 -0.19 -5.31
CA VAL A 116 -4.98 -0.21 -6.52
C VAL A 116 -5.13 -1.65 -6.97
N SER A 117 -6.39 -2.09 -7.12
CA SER A 117 -6.73 -3.44 -7.57
C SER A 117 -7.48 -3.42 -8.90
N GLY A 118 -7.00 -4.18 -9.88
CA GLY A 118 -7.53 -4.18 -11.24
C GLY A 118 -7.57 -2.78 -11.86
N ALA A 119 -8.65 -2.47 -12.59
CA ALA A 119 -8.81 -1.16 -13.23
C ALA A 119 -9.35 -0.07 -12.29
N THR A 120 -10.28 -0.41 -11.38
CA THR A 120 -11.11 0.59 -10.67
C THR A 120 -11.24 0.37 -9.16
N GLY A 121 -10.51 -0.59 -8.58
CA GLY A 121 -10.52 -0.86 -7.15
C GLY A 121 -9.50 -0.01 -6.41
N TYR A 122 -9.92 0.71 -5.38
CA TYR A 122 -9.05 1.53 -4.54
C TYR A 122 -9.18 1.09 -3.07
N GLY A 123 -8.10 0.55 -2.52
CA GLY A 123 -8.06 0.11 -1.14
C GLY A 123 -7.34 1.12 -0.27
N SER A 124 -7.82 1.36 0.94
CA SER A 124 -7.08 2.15 1.92
C SER A 124 -7.26 1.64 3.35
N GLY A 125 -6.26 1.90 4.17
CA GLY A 125 -6.26 1.53 5.58
C GLY A 125 -5.28 2.38 6.36
N ARG A 126 -5.47 2.46 7.67
CA ARG A 126 -4.58 3.17 8.59
C ARG A 126 -4.23 2.29 9.77
N PHE A 127 -2.96 2.23 10.13
CA PHE A 127 -2.48 1.38 11.22
C PHE A 127 -1.32 2.00 11.99
N VAL A 128 -1.04 1.45 13.18
CA VAL A 128 0.15 1.74 13.99
C VAL A 128 0.70 0.43 14.56
N ILE A 129 2.03 0.34 14.66
CA ILE A 129 2.69 -0.71 15.43
C ILE A 129 2.87 -0.17 16.85
N ARG A 130 2.26 -0.82 17.83
CA ARG A 130 2.31 -0.43 19.25
C ARG A 130 3.63 -0.87 19.90
N ALA A 131 3.90 -0.31 21.08
CA ALA A 131 5.12 -0.61 21.84
C ALA A 131 5.25 -2.09 22.26
N ASP A 132 4.13 -2.79 22.41
CA ASP A 132 4.05 -4.22 22.68
C ASP A 132 4.22 -5.09 21.42
N GLY A 133 4.51 -4.48 20.27
CA GLY A 133 4.64 -5.16 18.99
C GLY A 133 3.32 -5.51 18.31
N THR A 134 2.16 -5.18 18.90
CA THR A 134 0.87 -5.45 18.27
C THR A 134 0.52 -4.40 17.21
N VAL A 135 -0.30 -4.78 16.22
CA VAL A 135 -0.79 -3.86 15.20
C VAL A 135 -2.21 -3.41 15.55
N GLN A 136 -2.42 -2.10 15.61
CA GLN A 136 -3.75 -1.51 15.74
C GLN A 136 -4.17 -0.90 14.42
N ASN A 137 -5.39 -1.21 13.97
CA ASN A 137 -6.01 -0.62 12.79
C ASN A 137 -7.02 0.47 13.20
N PHE A 138 -7.10 1.54 12.41
CA PHE A 138 -8.00 2.68 12.65
C PHE A 138 -9.15 2.80 11.63
N GLY A 139 -9.24 1.86 10.68
CA GLY A 139 -10.16 1.95 9.55
C GLY A 139 -9.63 2.84 8.43
N THR A 140 -10.51 3.27 7.53
CA THR A 140 -10.17 4.21 6.45
C THR A 140 -10.01 5.62 6.99
N SER A 141 -9.00 6.35 6.50
CA SER A 141 -8.86 7.78 6.78
C SER A 141 -10.15 8.50 6.33
N LYS A 142 -10.96 8.94 7.29
CA LYS A 142 -11.79 10.13 7.05
C LYS A 142 -10.81 11.27 6.78
N ARG A 143 -10.94 11.91 5.62
CA ARG A 143 -10.32 13.20 5.39
C ARG A 143 -11.15 14.18 6.21
N ASP A 144 -10.61 14.63 7.34
CA ASP A 144 -11.10 15.82 8.03
C ASP A 144 -10.65 17.07 7.26
#